data_AF-A0A3Q0S0Y4-F1
#
_entry.id   AF-A0A3Q0S0Y4-F1
#
_cell.length_a   1.000
_cell.length_b   1.000
_cell.length_c   1.000
_cell.angle_alpha   90.00
_cell.angle_beta   90.00
_cell.angle_gamma   90.00
#
_symmetry.space_group_name_H-M   'P 1'
#
loop_
_entity.id
_entity.type
_entity.pdbx_description
1 polymer ?
#
loop_
_entity_poly.entity_id
_entity_poly.type
_entity_poly.pdbx_seq_one_letter_code
_entity_poly.pdbx_strand_id
1 'polypeptide(L)'
;MEGLMQRLERAVTRLEQMSVQPSSSMANGDCVNGIDGGLSQCVEAFDMLMSGPVSDYLNNSRAIGSGVEKHAEMVMNALQTQRVFLKMAATHQEPAQV
;
A
#
# COMPACT_ATOMS: atom_id res chain seq x y z
N MET A 1 -16.78 42.32 6.94
CA MET A 1 -16.62 40.95 7.46
C MET A 1 -17.09 39.93 6.42
N GLU A 2 -18.22 40.17 5.75
CA GLU A 2 -18.78 39.32 4.68
C GLU A 2 -17.84 39.04 3.51
N GLY A 3 -17.09 40.04 3.01
CA GLY A 3 -16.16 39.83 1.90
C GLY A 3 -15.00 38.88 2.20
N LEU A 4 -14.63 38.71 3.48
CA LEU A 4 -13.63 37.73 3.90
C LEU A 4 -14.22 36.32 3.93
N MET A 5 -15.43 36.18 4.47
CA MET A 5 -16.18 34.92 4.54
C MET A 5 -16.42 34.35 3.14
N GLN A 6 -16.85 35.20 2.20
CA GLN A 6 -17.11 34.79 0.81
C GLN A 6 -15.85 34.32 0.08
N ARG A 7 -14.69 34.92 0.40
CA ARG A 7 -13.39 34.48 -0.13
C ARG A 7 -12.94 33.15 0.47
N LEU A 8 -13.19 32.94 1.77
CA LEU A 8 -12.88 31.69 2.46
C LEU A 8 -13.75 30.56 1.93
N GLU A 9 -15.06 30.77 1.79
CA GLU A 9 -15.96 29.79 1.18
C GLU A 9 -15.51 29.40 -0.23
N ARG A 10 -15.16 30.39 -1.07
CA ARG A 10 -14.67 30.13 -2.43
C ARG A 10 -13.33 29.39 -2.44
N ALA A 11 -12.47 29.60 -1.45
CA ALA A 11 -11.20 28.89 -1.32
C ALA A 11 -11.41 27.44 -0.86
N VAL A 12 -12.31 27.22 0.11
CA VAL A 12 -12.65 25.90 0.65
C VAL A 12 -13.30 25.03 -0.42
N THR A 13 -14.29 25.55 -1.16
CA THR A 13 -14.93 24.78 -2.25
C THR A 13 -13.93 24.36 -3.33
N ARG A 14 -12.93 25.20 -3.66
CA ARG A 14 -11.88 24.84 -4.63
C ARG A 14 -10.95 23.75 -4.08
N LEU A 15 -10.62 23.82 -2.78
CA LEU A 15 -9.77 22.83 -2.13
C LEU A 15 -10.47 21.46 -2.04
N GLU A 16 -11.77 21.46 -1.72
CA GLU A 16 -12.60 20.25 -1.71
C GLU A 16 -12.68 19.61 -3.10
N GLN A 17 -12.85 20.41 -4.16
CA GLN A 17 -12.87 19.91 -5.54
C GLN A 17 -11.54 19.29 -5.98
N MET A 18 -10.41 19.83 -5.49
CA MET A 18 -9.09 19.27 -5.78
C MET A 18 -8.81 17.99 -4.98
N SER A 19 -9.35 17.88 -3.77
CA SER A 19 -9.25 16.68 -2.92
C SER A 19 -9.98 15.47 -3.52
N VAL A 20 -11.10 15.71 -4.20
CA VAL A 20 -11.95 14.65 -4.79
C VAL A 20 -11.48 14.20 -6.17
N GLN A 21 -10.48 14.87 -6.78
CA GLN A 21 -9.90 14.35 -8.02
C GLN A 21 -9.02 13.13 -7.72
N PRO A 22 -9.35 11.93 -8.22
CA PRO A 22 -8.45 10.81 -8.11
C PRO A 22 -7.20 11.15 -8.92
N SER A 23 -6.06 11.19 -8.24
CA SER A 23 -4.75 11.40 -8.83
C SER A 23 -4.44 10.24 -9.77
N SER A 24 -4.90 10.36 -11.01
CA SER A 24 -4.43 9.60 -12.16
C SER A 24 -3.05 10.11 -12.59
N SER A 25 -2.11 10.20 -11.65
CA SER A 25 -0.72 10.52 -11.95
C SER A 25 0.10 9.25 -11.82
N MET A 26 0.09 8.50 -12.92
CA MET A 26 1.06 7.45 -13.22
C MET A 26 2.43 8.09 -13.46
N ALA A 27 3.13 8.54 -12.41
CA ALA A 27 4.55 8.87 -12.49
C ALA A 27 5.12 9.09 -11.08
N ASN A 28 6.14 8.30 -10.74
CA ASN A 28 7.06 8.47 -9.62
C ASN A 28 6.46 8.47 -8.20
N GLY A 29 6.58 7.31 -7.54
CA GLY A 29 7.50 7.15 -6.40
C GLY A 29 7.38 8.07 -5.18
N ASP A 30 6.30 8.82 -5.02
CA ASP A 30 6.04 9.58 -3.80
C ASP A 30 5.03 8.82 -2.94
N CYS A 31 5.53 8.25 -1.85
CA CYS A 31 4.72 7.57 -0.84
C CYS A 31 3.89 8.62 -0.08
N VAL A 32 2.81 9.08 -0.71
CA VAL A 32 1.80 9.91 -0.03
C VAL A 32 1.19 9.08 1.10
N ASN A 33 1.53 9.48 2.31
CA ASN A 33 1.09 8.88 3.55
C ASN A 33 -0.45 8.96 3.66
N GLY A 34 -1.14 7.87 3.36
CA GLY A 34 -2.27 7.32 4.11
C GLY A 34 -3.42 8.21 4.61
N ILE A 35 -3.79 9.30 3.94
CA ILE A 35 -4.97 10.09 4.37
C ILE A 35 -6.28 9.50 3.86
N ASP A 36 -6.27 8.68 2.82
CA ASP A 36 -7.49 8.03 2.33
C ASP A 36 -7.52 6.59 2.83
N GLY A 37 -8.57 6.20 3.56
CA GLY A 37 -8.71 4.93 4.29
C GLY A 37 -8.72 3.65 3.42
N GLY A 38 -8.21 3.73 2.19
CA GLY A 38 -7.89 2.61 1.33
C GLY A 38 -6.59 1.91 1.74
N LEU A 39 -6.38 0.71 1.19
CA LEU A 39 -5.13 -0.01 1.37
C LEU A 39 -4.01 0.82 0.71
N SER A 40 -2.89 1.03 1.40
CA SER A 40 -1.76 1.75 0.80
C SER A 40 -1.36 1.09 -0.53
N GLN A 41 -1.06 1.89 -1.56
CA GLN A 41 -0.65 1.42 -2.89
C GLN A 41 0.49 0.38 -2.82
N CYS A 42 1.38 0.50 -1.82
CA CYS A 42 2.45 -0.47 -1.59
C CYS A 42 1.92 -1.84 -1.17
N VAL A 43 0.88 -1.91 -0.35
CA VAL A 43 0.26 -3.16 0.09
C VAL A 43 -0.50 -3.81 -1.05
N GLU A 44 -1.19 -3.02 -1.88
CA GLU A 44 -1.88 -3.53 -3.09
C GLU A 44 -0.88 -4.09 -4.10
N ALA A 45 0.20 -3.37 -4.37
CA ALA A 45 1.28 -3.86 -5.23
C ALA A 45 1.91 -5.16 -4.68
N PHE A 46 2.06 -5.26 -3.35
CA PHE A 46 2.54 -6.49 -2.72
C PHE A 46 1.56 -7.66 -2.90
N ASP A 47 0.24 -7.41 -2.80
CA ASP A 47 -0.80 -8.42 -3.03
C ASP A 47 -0.79 -8.95 -4.48
N MET A 48 -0.45 -8.09 -5.45
CA MET A 48 -0.24 -8.52 -6.84
C MET A 48 0.97 -9.44 -6.99
N LEU A 49 2.07 -9.19 -6.26
CA LEU A 49 3.23 -10.10 -6.24
C LEU A 49 2.86 -11.45 -5.60
N MET A 50 2.11 -11.42 -4.51
CA MET A 50 1.65 -12.62 -3.79
C MET A 50 0.76 -13.52 -4.65
N SER A 51 -0.17 -12.91 -5.39
CA SER A 51 -1.12 -13.64 -6.25
C SER A 51 -0.55 -14.06 -7.60
N GLY A 52 0.48 -13.36 -8.11
CA GLY A 52 1.18 -13.70 -9.34
C GLY A 52 2.44 -14.52 -9.09
N PRO A 53 3.64 -13.91 -9.19
CA PRO A 53 4.92 -14.64 -9.21
C PRO A 53 5.18 -15.51 -7.97
N VAL A 54 4.69 -15.14 -6.79
CA VAL A 54 4.83 -15.97 -5.58
C VAL A 54 3.96 -17.23 -5.67
N SER A 55 2.74 -17.11 -6.22
CA SER A 55 1.87 -18.25 -6.48
C SER A 55 2.52 -19.22 -7.46
N ASP A 56 3.09 -18.71 -8.56
CA ASP A 56 3.82 -19.52 -9.54
C ASP A 56 5.04 -20.23 -8.92
N TYR A 57 5.80 -19.51 -8.08
CA TYR A 57 6.90 -20.07 -7.31
C TYR A 57 6.45 -21.24 -6.42
N LEU A 58 5.33 -21.11 -5.71
CA LEU A 58 4.79 -22.15 -4.85
C LEU A 58 4.32 -23.37 -5.65
N ASN A 59 3.63 -23.15 -6.77
CA ASN A 59 3.18 -24.22 -7.66
C ASN A 59 4.36 -25.02 -8.20
N ASN A 60 5.41 -24.34 -8.67
CA ASN A 60 6.63 -24.99 -9.16
C ASN A 60 7.37 -25.73 -8.04
N SER A 61 7.46 -25.14 -6.85
CA SER A 61 8.11 -25.76 -5.69
C SER A 61 7.39 -27.04 -5.25
N ARG A 62 6.05 -27.04 -5.28
CA ARG A 62 5.22 -28.22 -5.02
C ARG A 62 5.41 -29.31 -6.08
N ALA A 63 5.54 -28.93 -7.35
CA ALA A 63 5.82 -29.89 -8.42
C ALA A 63 7.19 -30.59 -8.24
N ILE A 64 8.16 -29.91 -7.63
CA ILE A 64 9.48 -30.50 -7.28
C ILE A 64 9.38 -31.36 -6.00
N GLY A 65 8.62 -30.90 -4.99
CA GLY A 65 8.35 -31.62 -3.75
C GLY A 65 9.50 -31.62 -2.73
N SER A 66 9.35 -32.46 -1.71
CA SER A 66 10.39 -32.74 -0.68
C SER A 66 10.89 -31.47 0.03
N GLY A 67 12.21 -31.27 0.13
CA GLY A 67 12.82 -30.12 0.79
C GLY A 67 12.52 -28.80 0.08
N VAL A 68 12.30 -28.81 -1.24
CA VAL A 68 12.00 -27.59 -2.02
C VAL A 68 10.60 -27.09 -1.67
N GLU A 69 9.61 -27.97 -1.65
CA GLU A 69 8.25 -27.63 -1.23
C GLU A 69 8.21 -27.10 0.21
N LYS A 70 8.85 -27.81 1.15
CA LYS A 70 8.89 -27.39 2.56
C LYS A 70 9.54 -26.01 2.74
N HIS A 71 10.62 -25.75 2.01
CA HIS A 71 11.28 -24.45 2.09
C HIS A 71 10.40 -23.34 1.48
N ALA A 72 9.67 -23.64 0.41
CA ALA A 72 8.74 -22.69 -0.20
C ALA A 72 7.57 -22.33 0.73
N GLU A 73 7.09 -23.26 1.55
CA GLU A 73 6.12 -22.96 2.61
C GLU A 73 6.71 -22.00 3.67
N MET A 74 7.98 -22.18 4.06
CA MET A 74 8.65 -21.25 4.99
C MET A 74 8.76 -19.84 4.38
N VAL A 75 9.10 -19.74 3.10
CA VAL A 75 9.15 -18.47 2.37
C VAL A 75 7.77 -17.81 2.31
N MET A 76 6.70 -18.57 2.02
CA MET A 76 5.33 -18.06 2.02
C MET A 76 4.94 -17.48 3.39
N ASN A 77 5.26 -18.19 4.47
CA ASN A 77 5.00 -17.70 5.83
C ASN A 77 5.73 -16.37 6.10
N ALA A 78 6.99 -16.26 5.70
CA ALA A 78 7.76 -15.02 5.85
C ALA A 78 7.15 -13.86 5.05
N LEU A 79 6.71 -14.11 3.81
CA LEU A 79 6.06 -13.10 2.97
C LEU A 79 4.70 -12.66 3.54
N GLN A 80 3.94 -13.57 4.15
CA GLN A 80 2.71 -13.22 4.88
C GLN A 80 3.00 -12.32 6.08
N THR A 81 4.05 -12.62 6.85
CA THR A 81 4.52 -11.75 7.94
C THR A 81 4.94 -10.38 7.41
N GLN A 82 5.67 -10.32 6.30
CA GLN A 82 6.07 -9.06 5.67
C GLN A 82 4.85 -8.24 5.23
N ARG A 83 3.80 -8.88 4.70
CA ARG A 83 2.55 -8.19 4.36
C ARG A 83 1.90 -7.53 5.57
N VAL A 84 1.85 -8.24 6.70
CA VAL A 84 1.32 -7.69 7.96
C VAL A 84 2.14 -6.48 8.40
N PHE A 85 3.47 -6.58 8.29
CA PHE A 85 4.36 -5.46 8.58
C PHE A 85 4.12 -4.26 7.64
N LEU A 86 3.97 -4.47 6.33
CA LEU A 86 3.70 -3.38 5.38
C LEU A 86 2.40 -2.65 5.70
N LYS A 87 1.36 -3.35 6.15
CA LYS A 87 0.12 -2.71 6.62
C LYS A 87 0.35 -1.85 7.87
N MET A 88 1.16 -2.35 8.80
CA MET A 88 1.54 -1.59 10.01
C MET A 88 2.31 -0.32 9.61
N ALA A 89 3.36 -0.46 8.80
CA ALA A 89 4.18 0.65 8.32
C ALA A 89 3.39 1.68 7.51
N ALA A 90 2.38 1.27 6.75
CA ALA A 90 1.52 2.17 5.98
C ALA A 90 0.61 3.06 6.84
N THR A 91 0.43 2.72 8.12
CA THR A 91 -0.52 3.38 9.03
C THR A 91 0.13 3.99 10.27
N HIS A 92 1.45 3.82 10.44
CA HIS A 92 2.18 4.26 11.61
C HIS A 92 3.45 5.01 11.19
N GLN A 93 3.85 6.01 11.97
CA GLN A 93 5.14 6.66 11.81
C GLN A 93 6.27 5.73 12.26
N GLU A 94 7.48 5.97 11.75
CA GLU A 94 8.68 5.24 12.17
C GLU A 94 8.88 5.38 13.70
N PRO A 95 9.13 4.27 14.42
CA PRO A 95 9.39 4.32 15.86
C PRO A 95 10.72 5.01 16.16
N ALA A 96 10.87 5.54 17.38
CA ALA A 96 12.14 6.12 17.83
C ALA A 96 13.26 5.06 17.83
N GLN A 97 14.47 5.46 17.43
CA GLN A 97 15.66 4.61 17.53
C GLN A 97 16.03 4.42 19.01
N VAL A 98 16.32 3.18 19.39
CA VAL A 98 16.70 2.78 20.76
C VAL A 98 18.18 3.01 20.99
#